data_AF-A0AAQ4F2Q8-F1
#
_entry.id   AF-A0AAQ4F2Q8-F1
#
_cell.length_a   1.000
_cell.length_b   1.000
_cell.length_c   1.000
_cell.angle_alpha   90.00
_cell.angle_beta   90.00
_cell.angle_gamma   90.00
#
_symmetry.space_group_name_H-M   'P 1'
#
loop_
_entity.id
_entity.type
_entity.pdbx_description
1 polymer ?
#
loop_
_entity_poly.entity_id
_entity_poly.type
_entity_poly.pdbx_seq_one_letter_code
_entity_poly.pdbx_strand_id
1 'polypeptide(L)'
;MHDKKQGCPQSSKAADNMPRKLEFHLSADIVKDIEKARSSLSRLTADLDLFIYKYKGYGKEFIKSCKLSPDSYIQMAMQLAYYKIHRAPGATYESASTRKFVHGRTETIRSTSSESLEFCKAFESGETKLPEKVERLRKAVQNHKDYTNLAINGCGVDRLLFGLKMIAIENEIPVPEIYKDAAYKISTEFKISSSQQAIVAIDAWC
;
A
#
# COMPACT_ATOMS: atom_id res chain seq x y z
N MET A 1 -21.83 -38.27 -71.21
CA MET A 1 -22.40 -37.07 -70.56
C MET A 1 -21.54 -36.75 -69.35
N HIS A 2 -21.09 -35.51 -69.24
CA HIS A 2 -20.06 -35.06 -68.32
C HIS A 2 -20.59 -34.98 -66.88
N ASP A 3 -20.01 -35.76 -65.96
CA ASP A 3 -20.30 -35.61 -64.53
C ASP A 3 -19.17 -34.78 -63.88
N LYS A 4 -19.44 -33.48 -63.72
CA LYS A 4 -18.55 -32.53 -63.03
C LYS A 4 -18.61 -32.82 -61.53
N LYS A 5 -17.53 -33.38 -60.96
CA LYS A 5 -17.28 -33.33 -59.52
C LYS A 5 -17.17 -31.85 -59.09
N GLN A 6 -18.22 -31.33 -58.45
CA GLN A 6 -18.16 -30.10 -57.69
C GLN A 6 -17.26 -30.34 -56.46
N GLY A 7 -16.02 -29.86 -56.53
CA GLY A 7 -15.17 -29.72 -55.37
C GLY A 7 -15.76 -28.65 -54.45
N CYS A 8 -15.99 -29.01 -53.20
CA CYS A 8 -16.35 -28.09 -52.13
C CYS A 8 -15.30 -26.96 -52.03
N PRO A 9 -15.68 -25.66 -52.01
CA PRO A 9 -14.72 -24.61 -51.75
C PRO A 9 -14.22 -24.77 -50.30
N GLN A 10 -12.97 -25.19 -50.17
CA GLN A 10 -12.31 -25.23 -48.86
C GLN A 10 -12.20 -23.79 -48.35
N SER A 11 -13.06 -23.48 -47.38
CA SER A 11 -13.03 -22.26 -46.59
C SER A 11 -11.70 -22.17 -45.83
N SER A 12 -10.76 -21.36 -46.30
CA SER A 12 -9.53 -20.99 -45.59
C SER A 12 -9.81 -19.90 -44.54
N LYS A 13 -10.70 -20.17 -43.57
CA LYS A 13 -11.00 -19.27 -42.45
C LYS A 13 -10.14 -19.49 -41.20
N ALA A 14 -9.11 -20.35 -41.26
CA ALA A 14 -8.28 -20.68 -40.10
C ALA A 14 -7.13 -19.70 -39.83
N ALA A 15 -6.80 -18.80 -40.77
CA ALA A 15 -5.61 -17.94 -40.65
C ALA A 15 -5.82 -16.64 -39.84
N ASP A 16 -7.06 -16.22 -39.59
CA ASP A 16 -7.33 -14.87 -39.06
C ASP A 16 -7.26 -14.76 -37.52
N ASN A 17 -7.17 -15.89 -36.81
CA ASN A 17 -7.10 -15.95 -35.34
C ASN A 17 -5.71 -16.33 -34.77
N MET A 18 -4.66 -16.31 -35.59
CA MET A 18 -3.31 -16.59 -35.09
C MET A 18 -2.70 -15.33 -34.43
N PRO A 19 -2.08 -15.45 -33.24
CA PRO A 19 -1.33 -14.34 -32.65
C PRO A 19 -0.32 -13.76 -33.64
N ARG A 20 -0.37 -12.44 -33.84
CA ARG A 20 0.52 -11.74 -34.77
C ARG A 20 1.64 -11.06 -33.99
N LYS A 21 2.87 -11.23 -34.46
CA LYS A 21 4.02 -10.51 -33.91
C LYS A 21 3.87 -9.01 -34.19
N LEU A 22 4.01 -8.20 -33.14
CA LEU A 22 4.12 -6.74 -33.29
C LEU A 22 5.56 -6.40 -33.63
N GLU A 23 5.79 -5.92 -34.85
CA GLU A 23 7.10 -5.46 -35.30
C GLU A 23 7.30 -4.00 -34.94
N PHE A 24 8.46 -3.68 -34.36
CA PHE A 24 8.87 -2.32 -34.03
C PHE A 24 10.10 -1.94 -34.84
N HIS A 25 10.01 -0.83 -35.57
CA HIS A 25 11.16 -0.25 -36.28
C HIS A 25 11.87 0.74 -35.36
N LEU A 26 13.10 0.40 -34.96
CA LEU A 26 13.84 1.17 -33.98
C LEU A 26 14.84 2.10 -34.69
N SER A 27 14.74 3.41 -34.44
CA SER A 27 15.77 4.38 -34.82
C SER A 27 16.97 4.30 -33.87
N ALA A 28 18.09 4.90 -34.25
CA ALA A 28 19.27 4.98 -33.38
C ALA A 28 18.98 5.68 -32.04
N ASP A 29 18.13 6.72 -32.05
CA ASP A 29 17.72 7.42 -30.84
C ASP A 29 16.88 6.52 -29.92
N ILE A 30 15.93 5.77 -30.48
CA ILE A 30 15.12 4.81 -29.71
C ILE A 30 16.01 3.72 -29.10
N VAL A 31 16.98 3.20 -29.86
CA VAL A 31 17.94 2.22 -29.34
C VAL A 31 18.73 2.81 -28.16
N LYS A 32 19.16 4.07 -28.27
CA LYS A 32 19.86 4.76 -27.17
C LYS A 32 18.97 4.93 -25.93
N ASP A 33 17.69 5.24 -26.11
CA ASP A 33 16.74 5.37 -24.99
C ASP A 33 16.42 4.03 -24.33
N ILE A 34 16.35 2.94 -25.11
CA ILE A 34 16.24 1.57 -24.59
C ILE A 34 17.44 1.24 -23.69
N GLU A 35 18.67 1.58 -24.11
CA GLU A 35 19.87 1.32 -23.30
C GLU A 35 19.92 2.15 -22.01
N LYS A 36 19.44 3.41 -22.05
CA LYS A 36 19.28 4.22 -20.83
C LYS A 36 18.23 3.64 -19.89
N ALA A 37 17.09 3.19 -20.42
CA ALA A 37 16.02 2.58 -19.63
C ALA A 37 16.51 1.27 -18.99
N ARG A 38 17.24 0.44 -19.74
CA ARG A 38 17.89 -0.77 -19.24
C ARG A 38 18.84 -0.47 -18.09
N SER A 39 19.74 0.50 -18.28
CA SER A 39 20.70 0.90 -17.24
C SER A 39 20.00 1.42 -15.98
N SER A 40 18.92 2.20 -16.17
CA SER A 40 18.10 2.71 -15.07
C SER A 40 17.39 1.58 -14.31
N LEU A 41 16.81 0.62 -15.03
CA LEU A 41 16.17 -0.55 -14.43
C LEU A 41 17.19 -1.39 -13.66
N SER A 42 18.36 -1.67 -14.24
CA SER A 42 19.41 -2.43 -13.56
C SER A 42 19.83 -1.79 -12.24
N ARG A 43 19.97 -0.45 -12.21
CA ARG A 43 20.26 0.29 -10.98
C ARG A 43 19.14 0.17 -9.96
N LEU A 44 17.88 0.32 -10.38
CA LEU A 44 16.71 0.20 -9.49
C LEU A 44 16.57 -1.21 -8.92
N THR A 45 16.78 -2.25 -9.73
CA THR A 45 16.71 -3.64 -9.26
C THR A 45 17.86 -3.99 -8.32
N ALA A 46 19.04 -3.39 -8.51
CA ALA A 46 20.18 -3.61 -7.63
C ALA A 46 20.04 -2.92 -6.26
N ASP A 47 19.22 -1.87 -6.17
CA ASP A 47 18.95 -1.10 -4.94
C ASP A 47 17.71 -1.62 -4.17
N LEU A 48 17.00 -2.62 -4.70
CA LEU A 48 15.83 -3.21 -4.06
C LEU A 48 16.24 -4.35 -3.11
N ASP A 49 15.93 -4.20 -1.82
CA ASP A 49 15.95 -5.29 -0.84
C ASP A 49 14.52 -5.81 -0.60
N LEU A 50 14.29 -7.09 -0.90
CA LEU A 50 12.98 -7.74 -0.80
C LEU A 50 13.07 -9.00 0.04
N PHE A 51 12.24 -9.06 1.10
CA PHE A 51 12.11 -10.23 1.94
C PHE A 51 10.65 -10.65 2.11
N ILE A 52 10.33 -11.88 1.72
CA ILE A 52 9.00 -12.47 1.89
C ILE A 52 8.98 -13.28 3.18
N TYR A 53 8.22 -12.81 4.16
CA TYR A 53 8.11 -13.45 5.47
C TYR A 53 6.75 -14.10 5.71
N LYS A 54 6.75 -15.43 5.95
CA LYS A 54 5.54 -16.20 6.30
C LYS A 54 5.55 -16.59 7.77
N TYR A 55 4.83 -15.84 8.60
CA TYR A 55 4.63 -16.17 10.00
C TYR A 55 3.71 -17.38 10.17
N LYS A 56 4.17 -18.41 10.89
CA LYS A 56 3.42 -19.68 11.12
C LYS A 56 2.97 -19.89 12.57
N GLY A 57 3.30 -18.99 13.49
CA GLY A 57 3.03 -19.21 14.93
C GLY A 57 1.55 -19.10 15.30
N TYR A 58 0.83 -18.15 14.72
CA TYR A 58 -0.61 -17.98 14.87
C TYR A 58 -1.16 -17.13 13.71
N GLY A 59 -2.48 -16.97 13.67
CA GLY A 59 -3.15 -16.11 12.70
C GLY A 59 -4.36 -15.39 13.27
N LYS A 60 -5.25 -14.96 12.39
CA LYS A 60 -6.44 -14.15 12.74
C LYS A 60 -7.32 -14.78 13.83
N GLU A 61 -7.42 -16.11 13.89
CA GLU A 61 -8.29 -16.79 14.87
C GLU A 61 -7.82 -16.58 16.31
N PHE A 62 -6.49 -16.66 16.55
CA PHE A 62 -5.92 -16.36 17.87
C PHE A 62 -6.08 -14.87 18.23
N ILE A 63 -5.84 -13.97 17.29
CA ILE A 63 -5.97 -12.53 17.56
C ILE A 63 -7.42 -12.17 17.90
N LYS A 64 -8.39 -12.78 17.19
CA LYS A 64 -9.81 -12.63 17.48
C LYS A 64 -10.21 -13.23 18.82
N SER A 65 -9.65 -14.37 19.23
CA SER A 65 -9.93 -14.95 20.57
C SER A 65 -9.47 -14.01 21.70
N CYS A 66 -8.45 -13.18 21.45
CA CYS A 66 -8.00 -12.11 22.35
C CYS A 66 -8.89 -10.85 22.32
N LYS A 67 -9.98 -10.85 21.52
CA LYS A 67 -10.88 -9.72 21.26
C LYS A 67 -10.19 -8.51 20.62
N LEU A 68 -9.25 -8.74 19.71
CA LEU A 68 -8.51 -7.70 18.98
C LEU A 68 -8.82 -7.75 17.48
N SER A 69 -8.74 -6.59 16.82
CA SER A 69 -8.77 -6.52 15.36
C SER A 69 -7.45 -7.09 14.81
N PRO A 70 -7.47 -8.12 13.92
CA PRO A 70 -6.26 -8.66 13.33
C PRO A 70 -5.41 -7.63 12.59
N ASP A 71 -6.07 -6.73 11.86
CA ASP A 71 -5.43 -5.66 11.10
C ASP A 71 -4.69 -4.69 12.02
N SER A 72 -5.42 -4.10 12.97
CA SER A 72 -4.88 -3.16 13.95
C SER A 72 -3.79 -3.78 14.83
N TYR A 73 -3.88 -5.09 15.14
CA TYR A 73 -2.83 -5.82 15.84
C TYR A 73 -1.52 -5.89 15.04
N ILE A 74 -1.60 -6.22 13.75
CA ILE A 74 -0.42 -6.28 12.88
C ILE A 74 0.18 -4.88 12.67
N GLN A 75 -0.66 -3.85 12.56
CA GLN A 75 -0.21 -2.46 12.51
C GLN A 75 0.58 -2.08 13.77
N MET A 76 0.11 -2.46 14.97
CA MET A 76 0.88 -2.25 16.21
C MET A 76 2.18 -3.07 16.26
N ALA A 77 2.20 -4.27 15.68
CA ALA A 77 3.43 -5.05 15.56
C ALA A 77 4.46 -4.35 14.66
N MET A 78 4.03 -3.72 13.55
CA MET A 78 4.90 -2.93 12.68
C MET A 78 5.41 -1.66 13.38
N GLN A 79 4.55 -0.95 14.13
CA GLN A 79 4.97 0.19 14.95
C GLN A 79 6.05 -0.21 15.96
N LEU A 80 5.84 -1.35 16.65
CA LEU A 80 6.80 -1.87 17.60
C LEU A 80 8.12 -2.25 16.91
N ALA A 81 8.08 -2.97 15.79
CA ALA A 81 9.28 -3.36 15.06
C ALA A 81 10.12 -2.13 14.64
N TYR A 82 9.47 -1.11 14.09
CA TYR A 82 10.14 0.14 13.72
C TYR A 82 10.74 0.84 14.94
N TYR A 83 9.98 0.97 16.03
CA TYR A 83 10.44 1.60 17.26
C TYR A 83 11.65 0.86 17.88
N LYS A 84 11.71 -0.46 17.78
CA LYS A 84 12.85 -1.25 18.28
C LYS A 84 14.16 -0.95 17.55
N ILE A 85 14.07 -0.68 16.26
CA ILE A 85 15.22 -0.37 15.39
C ILE A 85 15.64 1.09 15.56
N HIS A 86 14.68 2.02 15.51
CA HIS A 86 14.97 3.45 15.38
C HIS A 86 14.82 4.25 16.68
N ARG A 87 14.16 3.67 17.71
CA ARG A 87 13.86 4.33 19.00
C ARG A 87 13.07 5.64 18.87
N ALA A 88 12.36 5.79 17.75
CA ALA A 88 11.48 6.91 17.43
C ALA A 88 10.26 6.40 16.65
N PRO A 89 9.11 7.09 16.73
CA PRO A 89 7.98 6.80 15.84
C PRO A 89 8.32 7.23 14.40
N GLY A 90 7.83 6.49 13.41
CA GLY A 90 7.91 6.85 12.00
C GLY A 90 6.53 7.18 11.46
N ALA A 91 6.40 8.21 10.60
CA ALA A 91 5.14 8.49 9.92
C ALA A 91 4.73 7.26 9.09
N THR A 92 3.52 6.76 9.33
CA THR A 92 3.03 5.51 8.73
C THR A 92 1.80 5.77 7.89
N TYR A 93 1.84 5.28 6.65
CA TYR A 93 0.71 5.21 5.74
C TYR A 93 0.13 3.80 5.75
N GLU A 94 -1.18 3.71 5.89
CA GLU A 94 -1.95 2.51 5.57
C GLU A 94 -3.12 2.88 4.64
N SER A 95 -3.35 2.08 3.60
CA SER A 95 -4.44 2.35 2.67
C SER A 95 -5.81 1.99 3.27
N ALA A 96 -6.74 2.97 3.36
CA ALA A 96 -8.16 2.72 3.58
C ALA A 96 -8.93 2.82 2.26
N SER A 97 -9.74 1.81 1.92
CA SER A 97 -10.64 1.92 0.77
C SER A 97 -11.86 2.79 1.09
N THR A 98 -12.14 3.77 0.22
CA THR A 98 -13.35 4.60 0.28
C THR A 98 -14.38 4.20 -0.79
N ARG A 99 -14.29 2.98 -1.32
CA ARG A 99 -15.13 2.44 -2.42
C ARG A 99 -16.64 2.45 -2.17
N LYS A 100 -17.08 2.72 -0.95
CA LYS A 100 -18.50 2.87 -0.60
C LYS A 100 -19.10 4.20 -1.07
N PHE A 101 -18.25 5.17 -1.40
CA PHE A 101 -18.66 6.45 -1.98
C PHE A 101 -18.53 6.40 -3.50
N VAL A 102 -19.35 7.19 -4.19
CA VAL A 102 -19.28 7.35 -5.65
C VAL A 102 -17.89 7.88 -6.03
N HIS A 103 -17.24 7.26 -7.03
CA HIS A 103 -15.85 7.53 -7.42
C HIS A 103 -14.81 7.36 -6.29
N GLY A 104 -15.16 6.63 -5.22
CA GLY A 104 -14.27 6.36 -4.10
C GLY A 104 -12.94 5.74 -4.52
N ARG A 105 -11.85 6.25 -3.95
CA ARG A 105 -10.48 5.74 -4.14
C ARG A 105 -9.95 5.23 -2.80
N THR A 106 -9.00 5.95 -2.21
CA THR A 106 -8.43 5.63 -0.91
C THR A 106 -8.36 6.86 -0.02
N GLU A 107 -8.44 6.63 1.29
CA GLU A 107 -7.98 7.53 2.34
C GLU A 107 -6.75 6.90 3.02
N THR A 108 -6.05 7.65 3.86
CA THR A 108 -4.91 7.23 4.66
C THR A 108 -5.35 6.92 6.08
N ILE A 109 -5.02 5.73 6.57
CA ILE A 109 -5.00 5.41 7.99
C ILE A 109 -3.62 5.79 8.51
N ARG A 110 -3.56 6.63 9.54
CA ARG A 110 -2.32 6.99 10.21
C ARG A 110 -2.12 6.08 11.41
N SER A 111 -1.41 4.96 11.21
CA SER A 111 -1.18 3.95 12.25
C SER A 111 -0.25 4.42 13.37
N THR A 112 0.50 5.51 13.15
CA THR A 112 1.32 6.18 14.16
C THR A 112 0.44 7.13 14.98
N SER A 113 0.29 6.84 16.27
CA SER A 113 -0.47 7.64 17.22
C SER A 113 0.28 7.77 18.55
N SER A 114 -0.23 8.64 19.44
CA SER A 114 0.30 8.74 20.79
C SER A 114 0.18 7.39 21.53
N GLU A 115 -0.94 6.69 21.35
CA GLU A 115 -1.19 5.38 21.94
C GLU A 115 -0.25 4.31 21.38
N SER A 116 0.04 4.33 20.07
CA SER A 116 1.00 3.39 19.49
C SER A 116 2.42 3.62 20.04
N LEU A 117 2.83 4.89 20.20
CA LEU A 117 4.12 5.23 20.81
C LEU A 117 4.20 4.86 22.28
N GLU A 118 3.15 5.13 23.06
CA GLU A 118 3.06 4.71 24.47
C GLU A 118 3.16 3.20 24.61
N PHE A 119 2.46 2.45 23.77
CA PHE A 119 2.58 1.00 23.71
C PHE A 119 4.02 0.57 23.40
N CYS A 120 4.67 1.15 22.39
CA CYS A 120 6.04 0.78 22.03
C CYS A 120 7.03 1.05 23.17
N LYS A 121 6.91 2.22 23.84
CA LYS A 121 7.71 2.59 25.00
C LYS A 121 7.50 1.62 26.18
N ALA A 122 6.25 1.35 26.51
CA ALA A 122 5.87 0.42 27.58
C ALA A 122 6.36 -1.01 27.30
N PHE A 123 6.26 -1.45 26.04
CA PHE A 123 6.68 -2.80 25.66
C PHE A 123 8.18 -3.03 25.81
N GLU A 124 8.99 -2.04 25.40
CA GLU A 124 10.46 -2.11 25.45
C GLU A 124 11.05 -1.74 26.82
N SER A 125 10.26 -1.17 27.73
CA SER A 125 10.70 -0.90 29.10
C SER A 125 10.86 -2.18 29.92
N GLY A 126 11.99 -2.30 30.63
CA GLY A 126 12.23 -3.35 31.63
C GLY A 126 11.44 -3.14 32.94
N GLU A 127 10.93 -1.93 33.18
CA GLU A 127 10.24 -1.56 34.41
C GLU A 127 8.72 -1.78 34.33
N THR A 128 8.16 -1.70 33.12
CA THR A 128 6.71 -1.85 32.91
C THR A 128 6.29 -3.31 33.10
N LYS A 129 5.28 -3.53 33.95
CA LYS A 129 4.74 -4.87 34.23
C LYS A 129 3.89 -5.39 33.06
N LEU A 130 3.82 -6.71 32.91
CA LEU A 130 3.07 -7.36 31.82
C LEU A 130 1.60 -6.87 31.70
N PRO A 131 0.81 -6.75 32.78
CA PRO A 131 -0.57 -6.27 32.67
C PRO A 131 -0.68 -4.87 32.05
N GLU A 132 0.26 -3.97 32.39
CA GLU A 132 0.30 -2.63 31.84
C GLU A 132 0.70 -2.64 30.35
N LYS A 133 1.67 -3.48 29.95
CA LYS A 133 2.01 -3.67 28.53
C LYS A 133 0.79 -4.12 27.72
N VAL A 134 0.00 -5.05 28.26
CA VAL A 134 -1.23 -5.56 27.63
C VAL A 134 -2.29 -4.45 27.55
N GLU A 135 -2.46 -3.65 28.60
CA GLU A 135 -3.40 -2.51 28.58
C GLU A 135 -3.03 -1.50 27.49
N ARG A 136 -1.75 -1.11 27.40
CA ARG A 136 -1.28 -0.16 26.38
C ARG A 136 -1.46 -0.71 24.96
N LEU A 137 -1.16 -1.99 24.75
CA LEU A 137 -1.44 -2.66 23.47
C LEU A 137 -2.92 -2.57 23.11
N ARG A 138 -3.82 -2.87 24.05
CA ARG A 138 -5.28 -2.83 23.80
C ARG A 138 -5.74 -1.42 23.45
N LYS A 139 -5.25 -0.39 24.14
CA LYS A 139 -5.55 1.02 23.83
C LYS A 139 -5.08 1.40 22.43
N ALA A 140 -3.85 1.04 22.07
CA ALA A 140 -3.29 1.35 20.76
C ALA A 140 -4.05 0.65 19.62
N VAL A 141 -4.40 -0.63 19.81
CA VAL A 141 -5.24 -1.39 18.86
C VAL A 141 -6.62 -0.76 18.71
N GLN A 142 -7.23 -0.32 19.80
CA GLN A 142 -8.54 0.32 19.76
C GLN A 142 -8.50 1.68 19.06
N ASN A 143 -7.53 2.54 19.39
CA ASN A 143 -7.30 3.83 18.73
C ASN A 143 -7.12 3.66 17.21
N HIS A 144 -6.28 2.70 16.79
CA HIS A 144 -6.10 2.38 15.38
C HIS A 144 -7.42 1.97 14.72
N LYS A 145 -8.19 1.06 15.34
CA LYS A 145 -9.47 0.60 14.81
C LYS A 145 -10.47 1.76 14.64
N ASP A 146 -10.50 2.69 15.60
CA ASP A 146 -11.35 3.87 15.53
C ASP A 146 -10.93 4.80 14.39
N TYR A 147 -9.62 5.00 14.20
CA TYR A 147 -9.10 5.76 13.06
C TYR A 147 -9.38 5.06 11.72
N THR A 148 -9.26 3.74 11.65
CA THR A 148 -9.65 2.94 10.48
C THR A 148 -11.10 3.24 10.12
N ASN A 149 -12.00 3.25 11.11
CA ASN A 149 -13.42 3.58 10.88
C ASN A 149 -13.59 5.01 10.35
N LEU A 150 -12.88 5.99 10.87
CA LEU A 150 -12.92 7.36 10.34
C LEU A 150 -12.45 7.40 8.87
N ALA A 151 -11.30 6.79 8.57
CA ALA A 151 -10.70 6.81 7.24
C ALA A 151 -11.59 6.14 6.18
N ILE A 152 -12.15 4.96 6.46
CA ILE A 152 -13.07 4.29 5.52
C ILE A 152 -14.39 5.05 5.36
N ASN A 153 -14.74 5.95 6.30
CA ASN A 153 -15.86 6.87 6.21
C ASN A 153 -15.51 8.21 5.55
N GLY A 154 -14.30 8.36 5.00
CA GLY A 154 -13.87 9.60 4.34
C GLY A 154 -13.61 10.75 5.33
N CYS A 155 -13.46 10.43 6.61
CA CYS A 155 -13.18 11.39 7.68
C CYS A 155 -11.69 11.41 8.05
N GLY A 156 -10.82 10.95 7.15
CA GLY A 156 -9.37 11.11 7.29
C GLY A 156 -8.92 12.52 6.88
N VAL A 157 -7.68 12.86 7.23
CA VAL A 157 -7.15 14.22 7.02
C VAL A 157 -6.35 14.34 5.72
N ASP A 158 -5.74 13.26 5.25
CA ASP A 158 -4.76 13.31 4.16
C ASP A 158 -5.38 13.70 2.82
N ARG A 159 -6.51 13.10 2.43
CA ARG A 159 -7.18 13.50 1.18
C ARG A 159 -7.82 14.87 1.25
N LEU A 160 -8.30 15.29 2.43
CA LEU A 160 -8.80 16.64 2.64
C LEU A 160 -7.70 17.67 2.42
N LEU A 161 -6.55 17.54 3.10
CA LEU A 161 -5.43 18.47 2.95
C LEU A 161 -4.85 18.44 1.54
N PHE A 162 -4.77 17.26 0.91
CA PHE A 162 -4.36 17.17 -0.49
C PHE A 162 -5.33 17.91 -1.41
N GLY A 163 -6.64 17.70 -1.26
CA GLY A 163 -7.67 18.38 -2.05
C GLY A 163 -7.62 19.90 -1.91
N LEU A 164 -7.51 20.40 -0.68
CA LEU A 164 -7.37 21.83 -0.41
C LEU A 164 -6.12 22.43 -1.07
N LYS A 165 -5.00 21.71 -1.05
CA LYS A 165 -3.77 22.11 -1.74
C LYS A 165 -3.96 22.19 -3.25
N MET A 166 -4.59 21.17 -3.85
CA MET A 166 -4.85 21.13 -5.29
C MET A 166 -5.79 22.26 -5.72
N ILE A 167 -6.86 22.52 -4.97
CA ILE A 167 -7.78 23.65 -5.22
C ILE A 167 -7.02 24.98 -5.21
N ALA A 168 -6.13 25.20 -4.25
CA ALA A 168 -5.34 26.43 -4.20
C ALA A 168 -4.46 26.58 -5.46
N ILE A 169 -3.77 25.51 -5.87
CA ILE A 169 -2.92 25.50 -7.06
C ILE A 169 -3.73 25.76 -8.34
N GLU A 170 -4.85 25.05 -8.51
CA GLU A 170 -5.70 25.15 -9.71
C GLU A 170 -6.36 26.52 -9.86
N ASN A 171 -6.59 27.23 -8.75
CA ASN A 171 -7.19 28.57 -8.74
C ASN A 171 -6.14 29.68 -8.60
N GLU A 172 -4.84 29.36 -8.73
CA GLU A 172 -3.73 30.31 -8.60
C GLU A 172 -3.72 31.07 -7.24
N ILE A 173 -4.33 30.48 -6.22
CA ILE A 173 -4.31 30.99 -4.85
C ILE A 173 -2.98 30.58 -4.22
N PRO A 174 -2.28 31.51 -3.52
CA PRO A 174 -1.07 31.16 -2.78
C PRO A 174 -1.30 29.96 -1.87
N VAL A 175 -0.51 28.90 -2.06
CA VAL A 175 -0.61 27.67 -1.26
C VAL A 175 -0.40 28.02 0.22
N PRO A 176 -1.35 27.69 1.12
CA PRO A 176 -1.27 28.03 2.53
C PRO A 176 0.03 27.60 3.22
N GLU A 177 0.51 28.40 4.17
CA GLU A 177 1.81 28.19 4.83
C GLU A 177 1.93 26.84 5.56
N ILE A 178 0.82 26.23 5.99
CA ILE A 178 0.81 24.88 6.58
C ILE A 178 1.52 23.84 5.70
N TYR A 179 1.45 23.97 4.37
CA TYR A 179 2.08 23.03 3.45
C TYR A 179 3.61 23.22 3.35
N LYS A 180 4.13 24.34 3.85
CA LYS A 180 5.57 24.62 3.93
C LYS A 180 6.16 24.24 5.29
N ASP A 181 5.30 24.11 6.30
CA ASP A 181 5.66 23.72 7.66
C ASP A 181 6.47 22.41 7.68
N ALA A 182 7.51 22.37 8.50
CA ALA A 182 8.36 21.19 8.65
C ALA A 182 7.58 19.99 9.19
N ALA A 183 6.63 20.20 10.10
CA ALA A 183 5.77 19.15 10.64
C ALA A 183 4.88 18.54 9.56
N TYR A 184 4.33 19.34 8.63
CA TYR A 184 3.56 18.80 7.52
C TYR A 184 4.42 17.89 6.64
N LYS A 185 5.63 18.35 6.27
CA LYS A 185 6.59 17.54 5.49
C LYS A 185 6.91 16.22 6.18
N ILE A 186 7.29 16.27 7.46
CA ILE A 186 7.55 15.07 8.28
C ILE A 186 6.32 14.15 8.34
N SER A 187 5.12 14.71 8.47
CA SER A 187 3.88 13.93 8.58
C SER A 187 3.49 13.21 7.29
N THR A 188 4.03 13.64 6.15
CA THR A 188 3.77 13.09 4.81
C THR A 188 4.95 12.31 4.23
N GLU A 189 6.10 12.32 4.90
CA GLU A 189 7.26 11.50 4.54
C GLU A 189 7.13 10.12 5.20
N PHE A 190 6.33 9.25 4.58
CA PHE A 190 5.99 7.95 5.14
C PHE A 190 7.20 7.02 5.21
N LYS A 191 7.67 6.76 6.43
CA LYS A 191 8.76 5.83 6.73
C LYS A 191 8.30 4.37 6.65
N ILE A 192 7.01 4.14 6.83
CA ILE A 192 6.35 2.86 6.63
C ILE A 192 5.15 3.10 5.73
N SER A 193 5.08 2.41 4.61
CA SER A 193 3.91 2.38 3.72
C SER A 193 3.38 0.96 3.69
N SER A 194 2.11 0.78 4.06
CA SER A 194 1.49 -0.54 4.24
C SER A 194 0.12 -0.61 3.57
N SER A 195 -0.27 -1.84 3.22
CA SER A 195 -1.60 -2.15 2.71
C SER A 195 -1.97 -3.58 3.06
N GLN A 196 -3.19 -3.80 3.52
CA GLN A 196 -3.71 -5.14 3.74
C GLN A 196 -4.45 -5.65 2.49
N GLN A 197 -4.04 -6.82 2.01
CA GLN A 197 -4.76 -7.54 0.95
C GLN A 197 -5.09 -8.95 1.44
N ALA A 198 -6.36 -9.18 1.78
CA ALA A 198 -6.84 -10.50 2.14
C ALA A 198 -7.08 -11.32 0.86
N ILE A 199 -6.26 -12.36 0.64
CA ILE A 199 -6.30 -13.19 -0.56
C ILE A 199 -6.54 -14.66 -0.17
N VAL A 200 -7.32 -15.38 -0.98
CA VAL A 200 -7.65 -16.80 -0.79
C VAL A 200 -6.81 -17.73 -1.69
N ALA A 201 -6.20 -17.22 -2.77
CA ALA A 201 -5.62 -18.03 -3.85
C ALA A 201 -4.22 -17.63 -4.34
N ILE A 202 -3.45 -16.82 -3.60
CA ILE A 202 -2.07 -16.42 -3.98
C ILE A 202 -1.17 -16.51 -2.74
N ASP A 203 0.06 -16.99 -2.91
CA ASP A 203 1.03 -17.21 -1.83
C ASP A 203 1.64 -15.90 -1.24
N ALA A 204 1.79 -14.85 -2.05
CA ALA A 204 2.21 -13.50 -1.64
C ALA A 204 1.89 -12.45 -2.74
N TRP A 205 1.76 -11.18 -2.36
CA TRP A 205 1.73 -10.04 -3.29
C TRP A 205 2.95 -9.15 -2.97
N CYS A 206 3.74 -8.82 -3.98
CA CYS A 206 4.90 -7.93 -3.90
C CYS A 206 4.64 -6.71 -4.80
#